data_AF-A0A354GRI1-F1
#
_entry.id   AF-A0A354GRI1-F1
#
_cell.length_a   1.000
_cell.length_b   1.000
_cell.length_c   1.000
_cell.angle_alpha   90.00
_cell.angle_beta   90.00
_cell.angle_gamma   90.00
#
_symmetry.space_group_name_H-M   'P 1'
#
loop_
_entity.id
_entity.type
_entity.pdbx_description
1 polymer ?
#
loop_
_entity_poly.entity_id
_entity_poly.type
_entity_poly.pdbx_seq_one_letter_code
_entity_poly.pdbx_strand_id
1 'polypeptide(L)'
;MPAAVSTALDSRELSRSYAYCEGLARREAGNFYHAFRLLPADQRRAMCALYSFMRVADDLADGPGLSEEKRRPLQDWRRQLDEALEGAYSHPLHPAFHHTIRRFGVPPAYLHAVIDGVEMDLDAAHYAVFADLYPYCYRVASAVGLACIHIWGFSGEQAKVHAEAAGVAFQLTNILRDLGEDAGRGRVYLPREDLERFGYKEDDLRRGVRDDRFRNLMRFEVERAAAYYRDAEPLAPLLRPAGRAVFLTMLRTYRGLLDAIVRRDYDVFSSRVRLSRAHKLWLAARALPLSWGWT
;
A
#
# COMPACT_ATOMS: atom_id res chain seq x y z
N MET A 1 19.10 39.34 2.76
CA MET A 1 18.24 38.27 2.23
C MET A 1 19.06 37.49 1.23
N PRO A 2 19.41 36.21 1.45
CA PRO A 2 20.05 35.44 0.40
C PRO A 2 18.98 35.01 -0.61
N ALA A 3 19.27 35.24 -1.88
CA ALA A 3 18.46 34.86 -3.01
C ALA A 3 18.24 33.34 -3.01
N ALA A 4 16.98 32.91 -3.12
CA ALA A 4 16.65 31.52 -3.43
C ALA A 4 17.17 31.22 -4.84
N VAL A 5 18.35 30.60 -4.91
CA VAL A 5 18.82 30.00 -6.15
C VAL A 5 17.92 28.79 -6.39
N SER A 6 16.92 28.95 -7.25
CA SER A 6 16.24 27.81 -7.85
C SER A 6 17.24 27.13 -8.79
N THR A 7 18.07 26.25 -8.24
CA THR A 7 18.92 25.38 -9.04
C THR A 7 18.00 24.33 -9.67
N ALA A 8 17.83 24.40 -10.99
CA ALA A 8 17.34 23.27 -11.74
C ALA A 8 18.19 22.04 -11.35
N LEU A 9 17.52 20.95 -10.96
CA LEU A 9 18.14 19.68 -10.62
C LEU A 9 19.19 19.31 -11.68
N ASP A 10 20.43 19.03 -11.27
CA ASP A 10 21.46 18.54 -12.18
C ASP A 10 20.96 17.25 -12.85
N SER A 11 20.91 17.24 -14.19
CA SER A 11 20.44 16.11 -14.98
C SER A 11 21.19 14.81 -14.66
N ARG A 12 22.49 14.91 -14.30
CA ARG A 12 23.29 13.74 -13.89
C ARG A 12 22.94 13.24 -12.50
N GLU A 13 22.72 14.14 -11.55
CA GLU A 13 22.24 13.79 -10.20
C GLU A 13 20.86 13.13 -10.26
N LEU A 14 19.91 13.73 -10.98
CA LEU A 14 18.57 13.21 -11.15
C LEU A 14 18.57 11.81 -11.79
N SER A 15 19.38 11.60 -12.83
CA SER A 15 19.52 10.29 -13.48
C SER A 15 20.08 9.22 -12.53
N ARG A 16 21.10 9.57 -11.73
CA ARG A 16 21.66 8.66 -10.72
C ARG A 16 20.64 8.31 -9.64
N SER A 17 19.87 9.28 -9.20
CA SER A 17 18.80 9.07 -8.21
C SER A 17 17.71 8.13 -8.73
N TYR A 18 17.27 8.29 -9.99
CA TYR A 18 16.32 7.36 -10.60
C TYR A 18 16.87 5.93 -10.73
N ALA A 19 18.14 5.79 -11.10
CA ALA A 19 18.80 4.49 -11.18
C ALA A 19 18.90 3.80 -9.80
N TYR A 20 19.18 4.58 -8.73
CA TYR A 20 19.14 4.08 -7.36
C TYR A 20 17.75 3.53 -7.01
N CYS A 21 16.68 4.31 -7.26
CA CYS A 21 15.31 3.90 -6.98
C CYS A 21 14.89 2.66 -7.77
N GLU A 22 15.22 2.59 -9.07
CA GLU A 22 14.95 1.41 -9.89
C GLU A 22 15.70 0.17 -9.38
N GLY A 23 16.96 0.34 -8.98
CA GLY A 23 17.75 -0.74 -8.38
C GLY A 23 17.14 -1.27 -7.08
N LEU A 24 16.69 -0.37 -6.20
CA LEU A 24 16.01 -0.75 -4.95
C LEU A 24 14.67 -1.44 -5.23
N ALA A 25 13.81 -0.85 -6.07
CA ALA A 25 12.52 -1.42 -6.42
C ALA A 25 12.64 -2.80 -7.07
N ARG A 26 13.64 -3.01 -7.93
CA ARG A 26 13.90 -4.30 -8.58
C ARG A 26 14.27 -5.41 -7.59
N ARG A 27 14.99 -5.07 -6.51
CA ARG A 27 15.39 -6.03 -5.47
C ARG A 27 14.25 -6.33 -4.50
N GLU A 28 13.52 -5.30 -4.07
CA GLU A 28 12.61 -5.40 -2.92
C GLU A 28 11.14 -5.59 -3.32
N ALA A 29 10.67 -5.02 -4.45
CA ALA A 29 9.23 -4.96 -4.74
C ALA A 29 8.64 -6.28 -5.27
N GLY A 30 9.48 -7.29 -5.53
CA GLY A 30 9.06 -8.60 -6.03
C GLY A 30 8.13 -8.50 -7.24
N ASN A 31 6.90 -9.03 -7.11
CA ASN A 31 5.92 -9.02 -8.21
C ASN A 31 5.39 -7.62 -8.55
N PHE A 32 5.44 -6.66 -7.63
CA PHE A 32 4.98 -5.29 -7.88
C PHE A 32 5.86 -4.57 -8.90
N TYR A 33 7.18 -4.85 -8.90
CA TYR A 33 8.10 -4.29 -9.90
C TYR A 33 7.66 -4.63 -11.34
N HIS A 34 7.16 -5.86 -11.55
CA HIS A 34 6.68 -6.29 -12.85
C HIS A 34 5.39 -5.57 -13.29
N ALA A 35 4.52 -5.20 -12.34
CA ALA A 35 3.32 -4.41 -12.64
C ALA A 35 3.69 -2.99 -13.13
N PHE A 36 4.79 -2.40 -12.62
CA PHE A 36 5.25 -1.09 -13.09
C PHE A 36 5.68 -1.10 -14.56
N ARG A 37 6.01 -2.27 -15.13
CA ARG A 37 6.35 -2.39 -16.57
C ARG A 37 5.15 -2.19 -17.49
N LEU A 38 3.92 -2.20 -16.96
CA LEU A 38 2.71 -1.82 -17.70
C LEU A 38 2.61 -0.30 -17.92
N LEU A 39 3.40 0.49 -17.19
CA LEU A 39 3.40 1.94 -17.27
C LEU A 39 4.41 2.45 -18.32
N PRO A 40 4.13 3.60 -18.96
CA PRO A 40 5.10 4.38 -19.71
C PRO A 40 6.40 4.61 -18.93
N ALA A 41 7.50 4.83 -19.64
CA ALA A 41 8.83 4.85 -19.02
C ALA A 41 8.99 5.90 -17.91
N ASP A 42 8.38 7.07 -18.07
CA ASP A 42 8.41 8.15 -17.07
C ASP A 42 7.57 7.82 -15.83
N GLN A 43 6.34 7.31 -16.01
CA GLN A 43 5.49 6.84 -14.92
C GLN A 43 6.12 5.65 -14.17
N ARG A 44 6.77 4.73 -14.88
CA ARG A 44 7.49 3.61 -14.26
C ARG A 44 8.63 4.08 -13.35
N ARG A 45 9.46 5.02 -13.83
CA ARG A 45 10.54 5.61 -13.02
C ARG A 45 9.98 6.35 -11.79
N ALA A 46 8.88 7.07 -11.96
CA ALA A 46 8.16 7.72 -10.87
C ALA A 46 7.63 6.72 -9.83
N MET A 47 7.04 5.60 -10.26
CA MET A 47 6.61 4.52 -9.37
C MET A 47 7.79 3.91 -8.62
N CYS A 48 8.94 3.70 -9.26
CA CYS A 48 10.14 3.25 -8.55
C CYS A 48 10.57 4.23 -7.46
N ALA A 49 10.57 5.54 -7.75
CA ALA A 49 10.93 6.57 -6.76
C ALA A 49 9.94 6.63 -5.59
N LEU A 50 8.63 6.58 -5.87
CA LEU A 50 7.59 6.56 -4.84
C LEU A 50 7.68 5.29 -3.98
N TYR A 51 7.85 4.12 -4.61
CA TYR A 51 8.04 2.85 -3.91
C TYR A 51 9.29 2.87 -3.03
N SER A 52 10.42 3.39 -3.53
CA SER A 52 11.66 3.47 -2.76
C SER A 52 11.51 4.33 -1.50
N PHE A 53 10.78 5.44 -1.57
CA PHE A 53 10.48 6.25 -0.39
C PHE A 53 9.69 5.46 0.67
N MET A 54 8.64 4.76 0.25
CA MET A 54 7.82 3.92 1.15
C MET A 54 8.64 2.78 1.75
N ARG A 55 9.45 2.11 0.93
CA ARG A 55 10.29 0.99 1.35
C ARG A 55 11.32 1.41 2.42
N VAL A 56 11.94 2.58 2.25
CA VAL A 56 12.87 3.12 3.26
C VAL A 56 12.14 3.40 4.58
N ALA A 57 10.93 3.97 4.53
CA ALA A 57 10.13 4.18 5.74
C ALA A 57 9.83 2.84 6.46
N ASP A 58 9.36 1.82 5.73
CA ASP A 58 9.10 0.49 6.29
C ASP A 58 10.36 -0.14 6.90
N ASP A 59 11.51 -0.07 6.21
CA ASP A 59 12.78 -0.64 6.69
C ASP A 59 13.25 0.02 8.01
N LEU A 60 12.97 1.30 8.20
CA LEU A 60 13.27 2.01 9.46
C LEU A 60 12.40 1.50 10.63
N ALA A 61 11.16 1.09 10.37
CA ALA A 61 10.29 0.49 11.39
C ALA A 61 10.57 -1.01 11.62
N ASP A 62 10.98 -1.74 10.58
CA ASP A 62 11.26 -3.18 10.65
C ASP A 62 12.66 -3.52 11.19
N GLY A 63 13.57 -2.54 11.29
CA GLY A 63 14.93 -2.74 11.81
C GLY A 63 15.01 -3.33 13.23
N PRO A 64 16.17 -3.84 13.67
CA PRO A 64 16.34 -4.30 15.05
C PRO A 64 16.29 -3.13 16.04
N GLY A 65 15.76 -3.34 17.24
CA GLY A 65 15.69 -2.34 18.31
C GLY A 65 14.32 -2.23 18.99
N LEU A 66 14.26 -1.48 20.09
CA LEU A 66 13.00 -1.17 20.79
C LEU A 66 12.21 -0.09 20.03
N SER A 67 10.88 -0.03 20.23
CA SER A 67 10.02 0.95 19.53
C SER A 67 10.50 2.40 19.69
N GLU A 68 11.01 2.78 20.87
CA GLU A 68 11.53 4.13 21.12
C GLU A 68 12.78 4.46 20.29
N GLU A 69 13.67 3.47 20.09
CA GLU A 69 14.88 3.62 19.27
C GLU A 69 14.54 3.80 17.79
N LYS A 70 13.41 3.22 17.34
CA LYS A 70 12.91 3.31 15.95
C LYS A 70 12.18 4.61 15.64
N ARG A 71 11.60 5.28 16.64
CA ARG A 71 10.88 6.55 16.44
C ARG A 71 11.81 7.66 15.94
N ARG A 72 13.04 7.73 16.46
CA ARG A 72 13.98 8.79 16.08
C ARG A 72 14.36 8.74 14.59
N PRO A 73 14.76 7.59 14.01
CA PRO A 73 14.97 7.47 12.57
C PRO A 73 13.75 7.85 11.72
N LEU A 74 12.52 7.53 12.15
CA LEU A 74 11.30 7.93 11.43
C LEU A 74 11.04 9.44 11.51
N GLN A 75 11.29 10.06 12.65
CA GLN A 75 11.23 11.53 12.79
C GLN A 75 12.29 12.21 11.91
N ASP A 76 13.49 11.66 11.85
CA ASP A 76 14.54 12.11 10.94
C ASP A 76 14.13 11.93 9.47
N TRP A 77 13.45 10.84 9.12
CA TRP A 77 12.92 10.60 7.78
C TRP A 77 11.81 11.58 7.41
N ARG A 78 10.93 11.93 8.37
CA ARG A 78 9.88 12.94 8.20
C ARG A 78 10.47 14.33 7.93
N ARG A 79 11.47 14.74 8.71
CA ARG A 79 12.17 16.02 8.46
C ARG A 79 12.84 16.02 7.08
N GLN A 80 13.47 14.91 6.71
CA GLN A 80 14.10 14.74 5.41
C GLN A 80 13.12 14.79 4.24
N LEU A 81 11.87 14.34 4.43
CA LEU A 81 10.79 14.53 3.46
C LEU A 81 10.53 16.03 3.24
N ASP A 82 10.35 16.80 4.33
CA ASP A 82 10.11 18.25 4.22
C ASP A 82 11.25 18.97 3.51
N GLU A 83 12.50 18.69 3.91
CA GLU A 83 13.71 19.22 3.27
C GLU A 83 13.77 18.85 1.77
N ALA A 84 13.48 17.59 1.44
CA ALA A 84 13.51 17.12 0.05
C ALA A 84 12.45 17.81 -0.83
N LEU A 85 11.27 18.10 -0.28
CA LEU A 85 10.21 18.83 -0.99
C LEU A 85 10.58 20.31 -1.25
N GLU A 86 11.48 20.87 -0.44
CA GLU A 86 12.06 22.20 -0.64
C GLU A 86 13.33 22.19 -1.52
N GLY A 87 13.83 21.01 -1.89
CA GLY A 87 15.00 20.84 -2.74
C GLY A 87 16.32 20.60 -2.02
N ALA A 88 16.29 20.38 -0.70
CA ALA A 88 17.46 19.98 0.09
C ALA A 88 17.54 18.45 0.19
N TYR A 89 18.60 17.84 -0.33
CA TYR A 89 18.71 16.39 -0.48
C TYR A 89 19.80 15.79 0.41
N SER A 90 19.40 14.94 1.36
CA SER A 90 20.29 14.15 2.23
C SER A 90 20.35 12.66 1.89
N HIS A 91 19.44 12.15 1.05
CA HIS A 91 19.37 10.73 0.67
C HIS A 91 19.48 10.55 -0.87
N PRO A 92 20.14 9.50 -1.38
CA PRO A 92 20.28 9.24 -2.82
C PRO A 92 18.96 9.19 -3.62
N LEU A 93 17.83 8.92 -2.97
CA LEU A 93 16.51 8.87 -3.60
C LEU A 93 15.83 10.24 -3.73
N HIS A 94 16.23 11.24 -2.92
CA HIS A 94 15.49 12.51 -2.82
C HIS A 94 15.40 13.27 -4.15
N PRO A 95 16.44 13.40 -4.98
CA PRO A 95 16.32 14.10 -6.27
C PRO A 95 15.24 13.51 -7.18
N ALA A 96 15.21 12.19 -7.36
CA ALA A 96 14.20 11.50 -8.17
C ALA A 96 12.81 11.54 -7.54
N PHE A 97 12.74 11.44 -6.21
CA PHE A 97 11.49 11.54 -5.48
C PHE A 97 10.88 12.95 -5.60
N HIS A 98 11.62 13.99 -5.25
CA HIS A 98 11.17 15.38 -5.37
C HIS A 98 10.74 15.73 -6.80
N HIS A 99 11.53 15.36 -7.81
CA HIS A 99 11.16 15.53 -9.22
C HIS A 99 9.84 14.80 -9.55
N THR A 100 9.64 13.59 -9.03
CA THR A 100 8.40 12.81 -9.22
C THR A 100 7.19 13.50 -8.59
N ILE A 101 7.29 13.91 -7.32
CA ILE A 101 6.19 14.56 -6.58
C ILE A 101 5.77 15.84 -7.30
N ARG A 102 6.73 16.67 -7.74
CA ARG A 102 6.43 17.90 -8.51
C ARG A 102 5.85 17.63 -9.89
N ARG A 103 6.41 16.68 -10.63
CA ARG A 103 5.99 16.38 -12.02
C ARG A 103 4.56 15.84 -12.08
N PHE A 104 4.18 14.98 -11.14
CA PHE A 104 2.86 14.33 -11.12
C PHE A 104 1.87 15.00 -10.16
N GLY A 105 2.29 16.06 -9.46
CA GLY A 105 1.44 16.82 -8.55
C GLY A 105 0.92 15.98 -7.40
N VAL A 106 1.76 15.10 -6.83
CA VAL A 106 1.38 14.26 -5.68
C VAL A 106 1.30 15.13 -4.42
N PRO A 107 0.16 15.19 -3.71
CA PRO A 107 0.05 15.96 -2.48
C PRO A 107 0.97 15.43 -1.37
N PRO A 108 1.79 16.29 -0.74
CA PRO A 108 2.66 15.89 0.38
C PRO A 108 1.94 15.23 1.55
N ALA A 109 0.68 15.61 1.79
CA ALA A 109 -0.16 15.03 2.84
C ALA A 109 -0.25 13.49 2.76
N TYR A 110 -0.26 12.91 1.56
CA TYR A 110 -0.27 11.44 1.42
C TYR A 110 1.08 10.82 1.83
N LEU A 111 2.18 11.52 1.61
CA LEU A 111 3.52 11.06 1.97
C LEU A 111 3.72 11.08 3.49
N HIS A 112 3.25 12.15 4.15
CA HIS A 112 3.22 12.21 5.62
C HIS A 112 2.30 11.15 6.20
N ALA A 113 1.12 10.94 5.63
CA ALA A 113 0.18 9.91 6.09
C ALA A 113 0.79 8.51 6.02
N VAL A 114 1.65 8.21 5.02
CA VAL A 114 2.39 6.95 4.97
C VAL A 114 3.36 6.84 6.15
N ILE A 115 4.14 7.88 6.45
CA ILE A 115 5.03 7.87 7.63
C ILE A 115 4.23 7.71 8.92
N ASP A 116 3.09 8.40 9.06
CA ASP A 116 2.18 8.23 10.21
C ASP A 116 1.73 6.77 10.34
N GLY A 117 1.43 6.11 9.22
CA GLY A 117 1.04 4.69 9.20
C GLY A 117 2.16 3.76 9.65
N VAL A 118 3.38 3.99 9.18
CA VAL A 118 4.58 3.25 9.59
C VAL A 118 4.86 3.45 11.09
N GLU A 119 4.68 4.67 11.60
CA GLU A 119 4.81 4.97 13.03
C GLU A 119 3.77 4.23 13.89
N MET A 120 2.54 4.03 13.38
CA MET A 120 1.50 3.27 14.09
C MET A 120 1.89 1.80 14.34
N ASP A 121 2.69 1.20 13.46
CA ASP A 121 3.15 -0.19 13.62
C ASP A 121 4.22 -0.36 14.70
N LEU A 122 4.78 0.73 15.24
CA LEU A 122 5.67 0.71 16.40
C LEU A 122 4.93 0.51 17.72
N ASP A 123 3.62 0.79 17.73
CA ASP A 123 2.73 0.65 18.87
C ASP A 123 1.94 -0.66 18.80
N ALA A 124 1.36 -1.08 19.92
CA ALA A 124 0.50 -2.24 19.96
C ALA A 124 -0.81 -1.95 19.19
N ALA A 125 -1.11 -2.79 18.20
CA ALA A 125 -2.34 -2.69 17.41
C ALA A 125 -3.54 -3.17 18.24
N HIS A 126 -4.33 -2.23 18.75
CA HIS A 126 -5.61 -2.48 19.42
C HIS A 126 -6.64 -1.44 19.01
N TYR A 127 -7.73 -1.89 18.40
CA TYR A 127 -8.81 -1.03 17.92
C TYR A 127 -10.12 -1.43 18.61
N ALA A 128 -10.84 -0.47 19.21
CA ALA A 128 -12.09 -0.80 19.89
C ALA A 128 -13.20 -1.04 18.87
N VAL A 129 -13.31 -0.13 17.89
CA VAL A 129 -14.30 -0.17 16.82
C VAL A 129 -13.64 -0.03 15.44
N PHE A 130 -14.36 -0.37 14.38
CA PHE A 130 -13.84 -0.24 13.00
C PHE A 130 -13.42 1.20 12.67
N ALA A 131 -14.11 2.20 13.24
CA ALA A 131 -13.75 3.61 13.07
C ALA A 131 -12.33 3.93 13.58
N ASP A 132 -11.80 3.17 14.56
CA ASP A 132 -10.43 3.33 15.06
C ASP A 132 -9.41 2.64 14.14
N LEU A 133 -9.79 1.51 13.54
CA LEU A 133 -8.98 0.78 12.56
C LEU A 133 -8.88 1.53 11.22
N TYR A 134 -9.93 2.25 10.85
CA TYR A 134 -10.01 2.91 9.55
C TYR A 134 -8.84 3.88 9.28
N PRO A 135 -8.44 4.79 10.21
CA PRO A 135 -7.24 5.62 10.06
C PRO A 135 -5.96 4.83 9.76
N TYR A 136 -5.78 3.66 10.38
CA TYR A 136 -4.66 2.77 10.07
C TYR A 136 -4.74 2.32 8.61
N CYS A 137 -5.87 1.75 8.18
CA CYS A 137 -6.07 1.33 6.78
C CYS A 137 -5.89 2.49 5.78
N TYR A 138 -6.32 3.69 6.15
CA TYR A 138 -6.09 4.87 5.34
C TYR A 138 -4.59 5.15 5.16
N ARG A 139 -3.84 5.23 6.26
CA ARG A 139 -2.43 5.61 6.27
C ARG A 139 -1.52 4.60 5.59
N VAL A 140 -1.69 3.31 5.87
CA VAL A 140 -0.80 2.26 5.35
C VAL A 140 -1.14 1.78 3.94
N ALA A 141 -2.33 2.11 3.41
CA ALA A 141 -2.75 1.64 2.09
C ALA A 141 -3.45 2.69 1.22
N SER A 142 -4.43 3.42 1.76
CA SER A 142 -5.19 4.40 0.95
C SER A 142 -4.34 5.59 0.53
N ALA A 143 -3.51 6.14 1.42
CA ALA A 143 -2.58 7.21 1.10
C ALA A 143 -1.59 6.80 -0.01
N VAL A 144 -1.14 5.53 0.01
CA VAL A 144 -0.32 4.95 -1.07
C VAL A 144 -1.09 4.93 -2.39
N GLY A 145 -2.34 4.43 -2.39
CA GLY A 145 -3.20 4.39 -3.56
C GLY A 145 -3.49 5.77 -4.14
N LEU A 146 -3.76 6.75 -3.26
CA LEU A 146 -3.99 8.15 -3.61
C LEU A 146 -2.74 8.76 -4.26
N ALA A 147 -1.54 8.54 -3.71
CA ALA A 147 -0.30 8.96 -4.35
C ALA A 147 -0.08 8.29 -5.73
N CYS A 148 -0.41 7.00 -5.85
CA CYS A 148 -0.27 6.25 -7.10
C CYS A 148 -1.15 6.81 -8.23
N ILE A 149 -2.42 7.15 -7.95
CA ILE A 149 -3.33 7.61 -9.02
C ILE A 149 -2.87 8.91 -9.67
N HIS A 150 -2.18 9.79 -8.94
CA HIS A 150 -1.54 11.00 -9.49
C HIS A 150 -0.48 10.65 -10.55
N ILE A 151 0.32 9.62 -10.32
CA ILE A 151 1.31 9.14 -11.30
C ILE A 151 0.63 8.47 -12.50
N TRP A 152 -0.39 7.66 -12.24
CA TRP A 152 -1.14 6.93 -13.26
C TRP A 152 -1.99 7.84 -14.15
N GLY A 153 -2.44 8.97 -13.61
CA GLY A 153 -3.37 9.91 -14.21
C GLY A 153 -4.82 9.46 -14.03
N PHE A 154 -5.64 10.38 -13.51
CA PHE A 154 -7.07 10.17 -13.23
C PHE A 154 -7.91 11.38 -13.65
N SER A 155 -9.23 11.22 -13.69
CA SER A 155 -10.20 12.28 -13.97
C SER A 155 -11.27 12.33 -12.89
N GLY A 156 -11.61 13.55 -12.45
CA GLY A 156 -12.65 13.79 -11.43
C GLY A 156 -12.20 13.54 -10.00
N GLU A 157 -12.78 14.28 -9.05
CA GLU A 157 -12.50 14.13 -7.62
C GLU A 157 -13.00 12.78 -7.07
N GLN A 158 -14.01 12.19 -7.70
CA GLN A 158 -14.55 10.87 -7.34
C GLN A 158 -13.49 9.77 -7.44
N ALA A 159 -12.47 9.91 -8.30
CA ALA A 159 -11.38 8.95 -8.38
C ALA A 159 -10.64 8.80 -7.04
N LYS A 160 -10.54 9.87 -6.24
CA LYS A 160 -9.89 9.81 -4.92
C LYS A 160 -10.71 8.98 -3.94
N VAL A 161 -12.04 9.16 -3.94
CA VAL A 161 -12.97 8.36 -3.11
C VAL A 161 -12.85 6.87 -3.43
N HIS A 162 -12.85 6.51 -4.72
CA HIS A 162 -12.73 5.10 -5.12
C HIS A 162 -11.31 4.54 -4.89
N ALA A 163 -10.26 5.36 -4.98
CA ALA A 163 -8.89 4.96 -4.66
C ALA A 163 -8.68 4.72 -3.16
N GLU A 164 -9.30 5.52 -2.31
CA GLU A 164 -9.33 5.32 -0.86
C GLU A 164 -10.06 4.02 -0.51
N ALA A 165 -11.24 3.79 -1.09
CA ALA A 165 -11.96 2.53 -0.92
C ALA A 165 -11.11 1.32 -1.34
N ALA A 166 -10.37 1.42 -2.46
CA ALA A 166 -9.45 0.36 -2.89
C ALA A 166 -8.35 0.09 -1.85
N GLY A 167 -7.75 1.14 -1.29
CA GLY A 167 -6.75 1.04 -0.25
C GLY A 167 -7.26 0.31 0.99
N VAL A 168 -8.44 0.71 1.49
CA VAL A 168 -9.10 0.05 2.63
C VAL A 168 -9.40 -1.42 2.30
N ALA A 169 -9.97 -1.72 1.13
CA ALA A 169 -10.25 -3.09 0.71
C ALA A 169 -8.99 -3.98 0.72
N PHE A 170 -7.88 -3.46 0.17
CA PHE A 170 -6.62 -4.19 0.11
C PHE A 170 -6.04 -4.42 1.49
N GLN A 171 -6.11 -3.42 2.39
CA GLN A 171 -5.57 -3.57 3.73
C GLN A 171 -6.40 -4.50 4.60
N LEU A 172 -7.73 -4.45 4.53
CA LEU A 172 -8.57 -5.44 5.20
C LEU A 172 -8.29 -6.86 4.70
N THR A 173 -8.05 -7.01 3.40
CA THR A 173 -7.64 -8.31 2.83
C THR A 173 -6.29 -8.78 3.39
N ASN A 174 -5.32 -7.88 3.57
CA ASN A 174 -4.04 -8.22 4.21
C ASN A 174 -4.24 -8.66 5.67
N ILE A 175 -4.98 -7.87 6.46
CA ILE A 175 -5.30 -8.18 7.87
C ILE A 175 -5.92 -9.57 7.99
N LEU A 176 -6.96 -9.85 7.19
CA LEU A 176 -7.65 -11.14 7.23
C LEU A 176 -6.77 -12.31 6.81
N ARG A 177 -5.89 -12.09 5.82
CA ARG A 177 -4.95 -13.11 5.33
C ARG A 177 -3.88 -13.46 6.36
N ASP A 178 -3.44 -12.48 7.15
CA ASP A 178 -2.23 -12.56 7.96
C ASP A 178 -2.53 -12.67 9.48
N LEU A 179 -3.80 -12.84 9.89
CA LEU A 179 -4.24 -12.94 11.30
C LEU A 179 -3.35 -13.81 12.20
N GLY A 180 -2.96 -15.00 11.73
CA GLY A 180 -2.13 -15.92 12.51
C GLY A 180 -0.69 -15.42 12.67
N GLU A 181 -0.09 -14.85 11.62
CA GLU A 181 1.25 -14.27 11.67
C GLU A 181 1.26 -13.03 12.58
N ASP A 182 0.23 -12.19 12.48
CA ASP A 182 0.09 -10.97 13.29
C ASP A 182 -0.15 -11.28 14.77
N ALA A 183 -1.04 -12.23 15.08
CA ALA A 183 -1.31 -12.65 16.45
C ALA A 183 -0.05 -13.24 17.12
N GLY A 184 0.77 -13.99 16.37
CA GLY A 184 2.05 -14.51 16.84
C GLY A 184 3.09 -13.42 17.17
N ARG A 185 2.92 -12.22 16.59
CA ARG A 185 3.73 -11.02 16.88
C ARG A 185 3.08 -10.09 17.91
N GLY A 186 1.98 -10.51 18.53
CA GLY A 186 1.24 -9.70 19.51
C GLY A 186 0.42 -8.57 18.89
N ARG A 187 0.08 -8.65 17.60
CA ARG A 187 -0.75 -7.66 16.90
C ARG A 187 -2.15 -8.21 16.64
N VAL A 188 -3.18 -7.44 16.97
CA VAL A 188 -4.57 -7.78 16.67
C VAL A 188 -5.26 -6.57 16.03
N TYR A 189 -5.36 -6.59 14.70
CA TYR A 189 -5.96 -5.49 13.95
C TYR A 189 -7.50 -5.55 13.91
N LEU A 190 -8.12 -6.73 14.11
CA LEU A 190 -9.58 -6.83 14.11
C LEU A 190 -10.19 -6.02 15.26
N PRO A 191 -11.25 -5.24 15.01
CA PRO A 191 -11.89 -4.45 16.06
C PRO A 191 -12.42 -5.33 17.20
N ARG A 192 -12.25 -4.87 18.44
CA ARG A 192 -12.74 -5.57 19.63
C ARG A 192 -14.25 -5.78 19.60
N GLU A 193 -15.01 -4.79 19.13
CA GLU A 193 -16.47 -4.90 18.97
C GLU A 193 -16.87 -6.09 18.11
N ASP A 194 -16.09 -6.40 17.07
CA ASP A 194 -16.38 -7.50 16.14
C ASP A 194 -16.02 -8.85 16.78
N LEU A 195 -14.88 -8.92 17.48
CA LEU A 195 -14.52 -10.09 18.28
C LEU A 195 -15.61 -10.43 19.31
N GLU A 196 -16.05 -9.42 20.07
CA GLU A 196 -17.09 -9.55 21.09
C GLU A 196 -18.45 -9.94 20.48
N ARG A 197 -18.83 -9.31 19.37
CA ARG A 197 -20.08 -9.59 18.64
C ARG A 197 -20.23 -11.06 18.27
N PHE A 198 -19.14 -11.73 17.91
CA PHE A 198 -19.15 -13.15 17.56
C PHE A 198 -18.69 -14.06 18.70
N GLY A 199 -18.46 -13.52 19.90
CA GLY A 199 -18.02 -14.25 21.08
C GLY A 199 -16.62 -14.88 20.92
N TYR A 200 -15.77 -14.31 20.08
CA TYR A 200 -14.42 -14.78 19.78
C TYR A 200 -13.38 -13.95 20.54
N LYS A 201 -12.31 -14.58 21.04
CA LYS A 201 -11.32 -13.91 21.90
C LYS A 201 -9.98 -13.71 21.20
N GLU A 202 -9.22 -12.70 21.60
CA GLU A 202 -7.84 -12.52 21.12
C GLU A 202 -6.93 -13.73 21.44
N ASP A 203 -7.19 -14.43 22.55
CA ASP A 203 -6.48 -15.68 22.88
C ASP A 203 -6.87 -16.83 21.94
N ASP A 204 -8.11 -16.85 21.44
CA ASP A 204 -8.55 -17.83 20.44
C ASP A 204 -7.82 -17.59 19.09
N LEU A 205 -7.57 -16.32 18.71
CA LEU A 205 -6.72 -15.97 17.55
C LEU A 205 -5.30 -16.51 17.71
N ARG A 206 -4.67 -16.27 18.86
CA ARG A 206 -3.30 -16.73 19.15
C ARG A 206 -3.18 -18.26 19.12
N ARG A 207 -4.23 -18.96 19.56
CA ARG A 207 -4.31 -20.43 19.55
C ARG A 207 -4.76 -21.01 18.21
N GLY A 208 -5.15 -20.17 17.25
CA GLY A 208 -5.65 -20.61 15.93
C GLY A 208 -6.95 -21.41 16.01
N VAL A 209 -7.87 -21.06 16.92
CA VAL A 209 -9.14 -21.78 17.10
C VAL A 209 -10.08 -21.49 15.93
N ARG A 210 -10.50 -22.52 15.19
CA ARG A 210 -11.33 -22.40 13.98
C ARG A 210 -12.72 -23.02 14.14
N ASP A 211 -13.50 -22.53 15.08
CA ASP A 211 -14.88 -22.94 15.30
C ASP A 211 -15.89 -22.05 14.55
N ASP A 212 -17.19 -22.24 14.79
CA ASP A 212 -18.24 -21.46 14.14
C ASP A 212 -18.21 -19.98 14.50
N ARG A 213 -17.69 -19.62 15.69
CA ARG A 213 -17.51 -18.21 16.10
C ARG A 213 -16.50 -17.54 15.16
N PHE A 214 -15.36 -18.18 14.94
CA PHE A 214 -14.35 -17.70 13.99
C PHE A 214 -14.89 -17.60 12.57
N ARG A 215 -15.61 -18.64 12.08
CA ARG A 215 -16.17 -18.63 10.71
C ARG A 215 -17.18 -17.50 10.51
N ASN A 216 -18.01 -17.21 11.51
CA ASN A 216 -18.97 -16.12 11.45
C ASN A 216 -18.31 -14.74 11.50
N LEU A 217 -17.31 -14.56 12.37
CA LEU A 217 -16.45 -13.36 12.39
C LEU A 217 -15.78 -13.12 11.03
N MET A 218 -15.10 -14.13 10.49
CA MET A 218 -14.42 -14.02 9.20
C MET A 218 -15.39 -13.70 8.06
N ARG A 219 -16.57 -14.31 8.04
CA ARG A 219 -17.61 -13.99 7.04
C ARG A 219 -18.01 -12.52 7.11
N PHE A 220 -18.19 -11.99 8.32
CA PHE A 220 -18.55 -10.59 8.54
C PHE A 220 -17.46 -9.63 8.06
N GLU A 221 -16.20 -9.88 8.41
CA GLU A 221 -15.08 -9.04 7.96
C GLU A 221 -14.81 -9.15 6.45
N VAL A 222 -15.00 -10.34 5.87
CA VAL A 222 -14.92 -10.53 4.42
C VAL A 222 -16.00 -9.72 3.70
N GLU A 223 -17.23 -9.67 4.21
CA GLU A 223 -18.28 -8.85 3.62
C GLU A 223 -17.97 -7.35 3.76
N ARG A 224 -17.39 -6.93 4.88
CA ARG A 224 -16.90 -5.55 5.06
C ARG A 224 -15.85 -5.20 4.00
N ALA A 225 -14.85 -6.06 3.79
CA ALA A 225 -13.85 -5.85 2.73
C ALA A 225 -14.50 -5.86 1.34
N ALA A 226 -15.46 -6.77 1.09
CA ALA A 226 -16.19 -6.87 -0.18
C ALA A 226 -17.00 -5.60 -0.49
N ALA A 227 -17.56 -4.92 0.50
CA ALA A 227 -18.19 -3.62 0.33
C ALA A 227 -17.23 -2.57 -0.23
N TYR A 228 -16.03 -2.45 0.36
CA TYR A 228 -15.00 -1.56 -0.16
C TYR A 228 -14.50 -1.94 -1.56
N TYR A 229 -14.46 -3.23 -1.91
CA TYR A 229 -14.18 -3.64 -3.29
C TYR A 229 -15.26 -3.13 -4.27
N ARG A 230 -16.55 -3.20 -3.90
CA ARG A 230 -17.64 -2.65 -4.73
C ARG A 230 -17.49 -1.13 -4.90
N ASP A 231 -17.12 -0.44 -3.83
CA ASP A 231 -16.87 1.01 -3.86
C ASP A 231 -15.61 1.38 -4.64
N ALA A 232 -14.64 0.46 -4.77
CA ALA A 232 -13.41 0.67 -5.54
C ALA A 232 -13.57 0.43 -7.06
N GLU A 233 -14.52 -0.41 -7.48
CA GLU A 233 -14.71 -0.79 -8.89
C GLU A 233 -14.86 0.41 -9.86
N PRO A 234 -15.59 1.49 -9.52
CA PRO A 234 -15.75 2.65 -10.39
C PRO A 234 -14.46 3.46 -10.61
N LEU A 235 -13.35 3.18 -9.91
CA LEU A 235 -12.07 3.84 -10.19
C LEU A 235 -11.52 3.50 -11.59
N ALA A 236 -11.72 2.26 -12.06
CA ALA A 236 -11.12 1.79 -13.30
C ALA A 236 -11.41 2.68 -14.52
N PRO A 237 -12.67 3.08 -14.82
CA PRO A 237 -12.96 3.99 -15.94
C PRO A 237 -12.43 5.42 -15.75
N LEU A 238 -12.07 5.83 -14.53
CA LEU A 238 -11.57 7.17 -14.23
C LEU A 238 -10.05 7.29 -14.42
N LEU A 239 -9.34 6.18 -14.59
CA LEU A 239 -7.89 6.13 -14.79
C LEU A 239 -7.51 6.12 -16.27
N ARG A 240 -6.34 6.72 -16.59
CA ARG A 240 -5.74 6.59 -17.92
C ARG A 240 -5.41 5.13 -18.24
N PRO A 241 -5.33 4.72 -19.53
CA PRO A 241 -5.25 3.31 -19.92
C PRO A 241 -4.17 2.47 -19.22
N ALA A 242 -2.94 3.00 -19.10
CA ALA A 242 -1.84 2.29 -18.43
C ALA A 242 -2.08 2.16 -16.91
N GLY A 243 -2.52 3.25 -16.27
CA GLY A 243 -2.93 3.27 -14.87
C GLY A 243 -4.06 2.29 -14.56
N ARG A 244 -5.08 2.28 -15.42
CA ARG A 244 -6.21 1.36 -15.35
C ARG A 244 -5.77 -0.10 -15.41
N ALA A 245 -4.81 -0.44 -16.27
CA ALA A 245 -4.28 -1.81 -16.37
C ALA A 245 -3.55 -2.24 -15.08
N VAL A 246 -2.74 -1.34 -14.49
CA VAL A 246 -2.09 -1.58 -13.20
C VAL A 246 -3.13 -1.75 -12.09
N PHE A 247 -4.08 -0.81 -11.98
CA PHE A 247 -5.13 -0.85 -10.96
C PHE A 247 -5.97 -2.14 -11.06
N LEU A 248 -6.46 -2.50 -12.26
CA LEU A 248 -7.24 -3.73 -12.44
C LEU A 248 -6.45 -4.99 -12.10
N THR A 249 -5.14 -5.00 -12.38
CA THR A 249 -4.26 -6.11 -11.98
C THR A 249 -4.18 -6.23 -10.46
N MET A 250 -4.01 -5.11 -9.75
CA MET A 250 -3.98 -5.08 -8.28
C MET A 250 -5.34 -5.47 -7.69
N LEU A 251 -6.42 -4.82 -8.13
CA LEU A 251 -7.79 -5.06 -7.68
C LEU A 251 -8.16 -6.54 -7.78
N ARG A 252 -7.88 -7.16 -8.93
CA ARG A 252 -8.16 -8.59 -9.16
C ARG A 252 -7.26 -9.52 -8.35
N THR A 253 -6.00 -9.17 -8.18
CA THR A 253 -5.07 -9.95 -7.34
C THR A 253 -5.53 -9.98 -5.89
N TYR A 254 -5.88 -8.82 -5.34
CA TYR A 254 -6.31 -8.69 -3.97
C TYR A 254 -7.70 -9.28 -3.73
N ARG A 255 -8.67 -9.04 -4.63
CA ARG A 255 -9.97 -9.73 -4.57
C ARG A 255 -9.83 -11.25 -4.67
N GLY A 256 -8.95 -11.74 -5.54
CA GLY A 256 -8.67 -13.17 -5.66
C GLY A 256 -8.06 -13.78 -4.38
N LEU A 257 -7.30 -13.00 -3.59
CA LEU A 257 -6.84 -13.41 -2.27
C LEU A 257 -8.00 -13.51 -1.28
N LEU A 258 -8.90 -12.51 -1.25
CA LEU A 258 -10.10 -12.55 -0.43
C LEU A 258 -10.97 -13.78 -0.75
N ASP A 259 -11.22 -14.04 -2.04
CA ASP A 259 -11.97 -15.24 -2.48
C ASP A 259 -11.25 -16.54 -2.09
N ALA A 260 -9.92 -16.53 -2.07
CA ALA A 260 -9.13 -17.71 -1.66
C ALA A 260 -9.24 -17.97 -0.15
N ILE A 261 -9.35 -16.93 0.68
CA ILE A 261 -9.65 -17.07 2.11
C ILE A 261 -11.02 -17.76 2.27
N VAL A 262 -12.04 -17.29 1.55
CA VAL A 262 -13.39 -17.90 1.59
C VAL A 262 -13.38 -19.36 1.12
N ARG A 263 -12.74 -19.67 -0.02
CA ARG A 263 -12.66 -21.03 -0.56
C ARG A 263 -11.95 -22.03 0.37
N ARG A 264 -11.11 -21.55 1.27
CA ARG A 264 -10.40 -22.37 2.26
C ARG A 264 -11.16 -22.51 3.57
N ASP A 265 -12.46 -22.18 3.59
CA ASP A 265 -13.26 -22.09 4.82
C ASP A 265 -12.52 -21.26 5.90
N TYR A 266 -12.00 -20.12 5.45
CA TYR A 266 -11.27 -19.13 6.24
C TYR A 266 -10.00 -19.65 6.92
N ASP A 267 -9.42 -20.77 6.45
CA ASP A 267 -8.15 -21.27 6.94
C ASP A 267 -6.97 -20.34 6.62
N VAL A 268 -6.66 -19.45 7.56
CA VAL A 268 -5.52 -18.53 7.50
C VAL A 268 -4.41 -18.88 8.50
N PHE A 269 -4.62 -19.91 9.33
CA PHE A 269 -3.66 -20.35 10.34
C PHE A 269 -2.74 -21.46 9.84
N SER A 270 -3.25 -22.43 9.07
CA SER A 270 -2.44 -23.60 8.65
C SER A 270 -1.36 -23.24 7.64
N SER A 271 -1.65 -22.30 6.73
CA SER A 271 -0.67 -21.75 5.81
C SER A 271 -1.16 -20.43 5.23
N ARG A 272 -0.22 -19.52 5.00
CA ARG A 272 -0.53 -18.21 4.40
C ARG A 272 -1.21 -18.38 3.04
N VAL A 273 -2.36 -17.73 2.86
CA VAL A 273 -3.11 -17.77 1.60
C VAL A 273 -2.33 -17.04 0.51
N ARG A 274 -2.06 -17.71 -0.61
CA ARG A 274 -1.31 -17.14 -1.74
C ARG A 274 -1.99 -17.50 -3.04
N LEU A 275 -1.99 -16.57 -3.99
CA LEU A 275 -2.31 -16.88 -5.39
C LEU A 275 -1.06 -17.44 -6.09
N SER A 276 -1.26 -18.48 -6.91
CA SER A 276 -0.20 -19.04 -7.75
C SER A 276 0.30 -18.01 -8.77
N ARG A 277 1.56 -18.16 -9.21
CA ARG A 277 2.13 -17.28 -10.25
C ARG A 277 1.32 -17.31 -11.54
N ALA A 278 0.84 -18.49 -11.95
CA ALA A 278 0.00 -18.66 -13.12
C ALA A 278 -1.34 -17.91 -12.99
N HIS A 279 -1.97 -17.96 -11.82
CA HIS A 279 -3.23 -17.24 -11.58
C HIS A 279 -2.99 -15.72 -11.61
N LYS A 280 -1.91 -15.22 -10.98
CA LYS A 280 -1.56 -13.79 -11.05
C LYS A 280 -1.31 -13.31 -12.49
N LEU A 281 -0.59 -14.11 -13.29
CA LEU A 281 -0.36 -13.83 -14.71
C LEU A 281 -1.66 -13.81 -15.52
N TRP A 282 -2.57 -14.76 -15.27
CA TRP A 282 -3.88 -14.78 -15.91
C TRP A 282 -4.73 -13.55 -15.57
N LEU A 283 -4.73 -13.10 -14.30
CA LEU A 283 -5.45 -11.88 -13.89
C LEU A 283 -4.88 -10.63 -14.57
N ALA A 284 -3.54 -10.55 -14.69
CA ALA A 284 -2.86 -9.48 -15.39
C ALA A 284 -3.16 -9.49 -16.91
N ALA A 285 -3.16 -10.66 -17.54
CA ALA A 285 -3.48 -10.81 -18.96
C ALA A 285 -4.90 -10.33 -19.28
N ARG A 286 -5.87 -10.59 -18.40
CA ARG A 286 -7.24 -10.09 -18.55
C ARG A 286 -7.38 -8.59 -18.28
N ALA A 287 -6.38 -7.95 -17.66
CA ALA A 287 -6.40 -6.53 -17.29
C ALA A 287 -5.83 -5.63 -18.38
N LEU A 288 -5.09 -6.22 -19.33
CA LEU A 288 -4.66 -5.55 -20.54
C LEU A 288 -5.89 -5.31 -21.46
N PRO A 289 -6.07 -4.10 -22.00
CA PRO A 289 -7.05 -3.90 -23.06
C PRO A 289 -6.65 -4.78 -24.26
N LEU A 290 -7.64 -5.46 -24.87
CA LEU A 290 -7.51 -6.08 -26.19
C LEU A 290 -7.40 -4.98 -27.25
N SER A 291 -6.27 -4.29 -27.30
CA SER A 291 -5.93 -3.38 -28.39
C SER A 291 -4.42 -3.16 -28.45
N TRP A 292 -3.70 -4.18 -28.93
CA TRP A 292 -2.47 -3.94 -29.69
C TRP A 292 -2.90 -3.54 -31.10
N GLY A 293 -3.19 -2.26 -31.29
CA GLY A 293 -3.38 -1.66 -32.60
C GLY A 293 -2.37 -0.53 -32.76
N TRP A 294 -1.33 -0.78 -33.53
CA TRP A 294 -0.46 0.28 -34.05
C TRP A 294 -1.26 1.10 -35.06
N THR A 295 -1.42 2.39 -34.80
CA THR A 295 -1.52 3.46 -35.82
C THR A 295 -0.97 4.73 -35.21
#